data_AF-A0A8T4NI64-F1
#
_entry.id   AF-A0A8T4NI64-F1
#
_cell.length_a   1.000
_cell.length_b   1.000
_cell.length_c   1.000
_cell.angle_alpha   90.00
_cell.angle_beta   90.00
_cell.angle_gamma   90.00
#
_symmetry.space_group_name_H-M   'P 1'
#
loop_
_entity.id
_entity.type
_entity.pdbx_description
1 polymer ?
#
loop_
_entity_poly.entity_id
_entity_poly.type
_entity_poly.pdbx_seq_one_letter_code
_entity_poly.pdbx_strand_id
1 'polypeptide(L)'
;MKKAKKQPSVAVIITTWNYPEIDRCLESLKKGQKRCKNLYVVVVDNASANNEGKRIKKKFPWIYLIQNKENYGFAKGSNTGIKYAIKKFKADYFFLLNNDTEVRKNAIKNMVEFAESRKDAGIVGCKLLYPGGKIQHAGGWIKPYGMGHYGNNEEDKGQYGKIKEVDYVTGAAFLIKREMIEKIGLLDEVFSPFFREEVDFCFRARKSGYKIFYFPESTIIHYTSESIRKRQGFYRFFVFEKNRIRLAFLNFPLAWLIPFEIASLAFIFISKRDENKKFGIGNLAFNGDFPVKLAISLWAHLFTFARLPEILNKRFNRRKKIWY
;
A
#
# COMPACT_ATOMS: atom_id res chain seq x y z
N MET A 1 12.92 -37.53 14.50
CA MET A 1 12.65 -37.01 13.14
C MET A 1 12.02 -35.63 13.24
N LYS A 2 12.68 -34.56 12.77
CA LYS A 2 12.06 -33.22 12.69
C LYS A 2 10.92 -33.30 11.65
N LYS A 3 9.66 -33.11 12.04
CA LYS A 3 8.54 -32.98 11.09
C LYS A 3 8.94 -31.97 10.01
N ALA A 4 8.90 -32.37 8.74
CA ALA A 4 9.14 -31.45 7.63
C ALA A 4 8.19 -30.26 7.77
N LYS A 5 8.74 -29.05 7.94
CA LYS A 5 7.95 -27.83 8.12
C LYS A 5 7.11 -27.63 6.85
N LYS A 6 5.79 -27.65 6.98
CA LYS A 6 4.86 -27.42 5.84
C LYS A 6 5.22 -26.08 5.18
N GLN A 7 5.43 -26.07 3.87
CA GLN A 7 5.68 -24.81 3.15
C GLN A 7 4.41 -23.93 3.20
N PRO A 8 4.50 -22.69 3.68
CA PRO A 8 3.35 -21.81 3.77
C PRO A 8 2.79 -21.48 2.38
N SER A 9 1.48 -21.34 2.32
CA SER A 9 0.75 -20.93 1.13
C SER A 9 0.69 -19.41 1.02
N VAL A 10 0.90 -18.90 -0.19
CA VAL A 10 1.00 -17.46 -0.47
C VAL A 10 0.03 -17.11 -1.58
N ALA A 11 -0.86 -16.16 -1.34
CA ALA A 11 -1.70 -15.59 -2.38
C ALA A 11 -1.19 -14.20 -2.77
N VAL A 12 -0.66 -14.06 -3.98
CA VAL A 12 -0.35 -12.76 -4.57
C VAL A 12 -1.66 -12.14 -5.06
N ILE A 13 -2.00 -10.97 -4.55
CA ILE A 13 -3.22 -10.26 -4.89
C ILE A 13 -2.84 -9.02 -5.70
N ILE A 14 -3.31 -8.97 -6.95
CA ILE A 14 -3.06 -7.87 -7.87
C ILE A 14 -4.39 -7.22 -8.23
N THR A 15 -4.63 -6.02 -7.71
CA THR A 15 -5.78 -5.20 -8.11
C THR A 15 -5.41 -4.41 -9.36
N THR A 16 -6.23 -4.49 -10.41
CA THR A 16 -5.96 -3.79 -11.69
C THR A 16 -7.20 -3.05 -12.18
N TRP A 17 -6.98 -1.91 -12.83
CA TRP A 17 -8.02 -1.13 -13.50
C TRP A 17 -7.44 -0.33 -14.66
N ASN A 18 -7.88 -0.62 -15.88
CA ASN A 18 -7.44 0.05 -17.11
C ASN A 18 -5.90 0.15 -17.22
N TYR A 19 -5.23 -0.99 -17.08
CA TYR A 19 -3.76 -1.10 -17.12
C TYR A 19 -3.32 -2.27 -18.02
N PRO A 20 -3.14 -2.02 -19.33
CA PRO A 20 -2.81 -3.08 -20.28
C PRO A 20 -1.41 -3.68 -20.06
N GLU A 21 -0.48 -2.96 -19.43
CA GLU A 21 0.92 -3.38 -19.23
C GLU A 21 1.14 -4.35 -18.06
N ILE A 22 0.07 -4.84 -17.40
CA ILE A 22 0.13 -5.84 -16.31
C ILE A 22 0.89 -7.12 -16.69
N ASP A 23 0.99 -7.41 -17.99
CA ASP A 23 1.68 -8.58 -18.52
C ASP A 23 3.13 -8.68 -18.01
N ARG A 24 3.83 -7.55 -17.86
CA ARG A 24 5.20 -7.52 -17.28
C ARG A 24 5.22 -8.07 -15.86
N CYS A 25 4.26 -7.67 -15.03
CA CYS A 25 4.13 -8.15 -13.65
C CYS A 25 3.89 -9.66 -13.63
N LEU A 26 2.93 -10.16 -14.41
CA LEU A 26 2.57 -11.57 -14.44
C LEU A 26 3.68 -12.46 -15.01
N GLU A 27 4.39 -12.00 -16.04
CA GLU A 27 5.56 -12.69 -16.59
C GLU A 27 6.71 -12.75 -15.58
N SER A 28 6.95 -11.67 -14.83
CA SER A 28 7.97 -11.63 -13.78
C SER A 28 7.65 -12.62 -12.64
N LEU A 29 6.38 -12.75 -12.25
CA LEU A 29 5.92 -13.73 -11.26
C LEU A 29 6.12 -15.16 -11.76
N LYS A 30 5.70 -15.44 -13.00
CA LYS A 30 5.84 -16.78 -13.62
C LYS A 30 7.30 -17.22 -13.71
N LYS A 31 8.22 -16.29 -14.02
CA LYS A 31 9.66 -16.55 -14.10
C LYS A 31 10.31 -16.64 -12.72
N GLY A 32 10.01 -15.70 -11.84
CA GLY A 32 10.72 -15.46 -10.58
C GLY A 32 10.31 -16.36 -9.41
N GLN A 33 9.14 -17.02 -9.49
CA GLN A 33 8.55 -17.77 -8.37
C GLN A 33 8.32 -19.27 -8.66
N LYS A 34 8.99 -19.84 -9.67
CA LYS A 34 8.89 -21.28 -10.02
C LYS A 34 9.14 -22.25 -8.86
N ARG A 35 9.86 -21.82 -7.83
CA ARG A 35 10.20 -22.62 -6.64
C ARG A 35 9.17 -22.52 -5.51
N CYS A 36 8.21 -21.61 -5.60
CA CYS A 36 7.14 -21.45 -4.62
C CYS A 36 5.95 -22.34 -4.99
N LYS A 37 5.98 -23.61 -4.59
CA LYS A 37 4.95 -24.60 -4.97
C LYS A 37 3.53 -24.24 -4.51
N ASN A 38 3.40 -23.49 -3.41
CA ASN A 38 2.11 -23.06 -2.84
C ASN A 38 1.81 -21.58 -3.08
N LEU A 39 2.23 -21.03 -4.23
CA LEU A 39 1.97 -19.66 -4.62
C LEU A 39 0.80 -19.58 -5.61
N TYR A 40 -0.21 -18.79 -5.27
CA TYR A 40 -1.41 -18.55 -6.08
C TYR A 40 -1.44 -17.07 -6.47
N VAL A 41 -1.75 -16.77 -7.74
CA VAL A 41 -1.88 -15.39 -8.20
C VAL A 41 -3.34 -15.10 -8.49
N VAL A 42 -3.91 -14.16 -7.73
CA VAL A 42 -5.29 -13.68 -7.86
C VAL A 42 -5.24 -12.27 -8.45
N VAL A 43 -5.78 -12.13 -9.66
CA VAL A 43 -5.95 -10.83 -10.31
C VAL A 43 -7.39 -10.38 -10.11
N VAL A 44 -7.56 -9.21 -9.52
CA VAL A 44 -8.85 -8.56 -9.31
C VAL A 44 -8.99 -7.41 -10.30
N ASP A 45 -9.78 -7.63 -11.35
CA ASP A 45 -10.12 -6.63 -12.35
C ASP A 45 -11.27 -5.75 -11.82
N ASN A 46 -10.96 -4.48 -11.53
CA ASN A 46 -11.88 -3.48 -10.99
C ASN A 46 -12.74 -2.83 -12.10
N ALA A 47 -13.43 -3.65 -12.89
CA ALA A 47 -14.27 -3.22 -14.00
C ALA A 47 -13.52 -2.39 -15.06
N SER A 48 -12.41 -2.94 -15.59
CA SER A 48 -11.69 -2.30 -16.69
C SER A 48 -12.56 -2.25 -17.95
N ALA A 49 -12.56 -1.10 -18.63
CA ALA A 49 -13.51 -0.79 -19.72
C ALA A 49 -13.37 -1.74 -20.92
N ASN A 50 -12.15 -2.18 -21.23
CA ASN A 50 -11.85 -2.97 -22.42
C ASN A 50 -11.75 -4.48 -22.16
N ASN A 51 -12.51 -5.00 -21.19
CA ASN A 51 -12.50 -6.42 -20.80
C ASN A 51 -11.08 -6.95 -20.49
N GLU A 52 -10.22 -6.13 -19.89
CA GLU A 52 -8.82 -6.49 -19.63
C GLU A 52 -8.69 -7.78 -18.82
N GLY A 53 -9.57 -8.03 -17.85
CA GLY A 53 -9.61 -9.29 -17.10
C GLY A 53 -9.67 -10.53 -18.00
N LYS A 54 -10.55 -10.52 -19.02
CA LYS A 54 -10.68 -11.64 -19.97
C LYS A 54 -9.41 -11.83 -20.80
N ARG A 55 -8.81 -10.72 -21.28
CA ARG A 55 -7.52 -10.73 -21.99
C ARG A 55 -6.42 -11.36 -21.13
N ILE A 56 -6.30 -10.90 -19.88
CA ILE A 56 -5.32 -11.39 -18.91
C ILE A 56 -5.52 -12.89 -18.67
N LYS A 57 -6.75 -13.35 -18.42
CA LYS A 57 -7.02 -14.77 -18.18
C LYS A 57 -6.74 -15.65 -19.39
N LYS A 58 -7.01 -15.18 -20.61
CA LYS A 58 -6.65 -15.89 -21.86
C LYS A 58 -5.14 -16.04 -22.01
N LYS A 59 -4.36 -14.97 -21.79
CA LYS A 59 -2.89 -14.99 -21.91
C LYS A 59 -2.20 -15.73 -20.75
N PHE A 60 -2.75 -15.64 -19.54
CA PHE A 60 -2.19 -16.23 -18.33
C PHE A 60 -3.20 -17.19 -17.68
N PRO A 61 -3.46 -18.38 -18.27
CA PRO A 61 -4.51 -19.29 -17.81
C PRO A 61 -4.31 -19.80 -16.36
N TRP A 62 -3.07 -19.74 -15.85
CA TRP A 62 -2.67 -20.15 -14.52
C TRP A 62 -3.07 -19.16 -13.39
N ILE A 63 -3.51 -17.94 -13.73
CA ILE A 63 -4.00 -16.97 -12.73
C ILE A 63 -5.44 -17.27 -12.32
N TYR A 64 -5.84 -16.82 -11.14
CA TYR A 64 -7.23 -16.76 -10.71
C TYR A 64 -7.76 -15.36 -10.98
N LEU A 65 -8.78 -15.24 -11.83
CA LEU A 65 -9.38 -13.95 -12.17
C LEU A 65 -10.64 -13.73 -11.33
N ILE A 66 -10.77 -12.54 -10.76
CA ILE A 66 -12.01 -12.01 -10.21
C ILE A 66 -12.34 -10.73 -10.96
N GLN A 67 -13.58 -10.59 -11.44
CA GLN A 67 -14.05 -9.38 -12.10
C GLN A 67 -15.10 -8.71 -11.23
N ASN A 68 -14.78 -7.51 -10.74
CA ASN A 68 -15.74 -6.68 -10.03
C ASN A 68 -16.69 -6.00 -11.01
N LYS A 69 -17.89 -5.65 -10.52
CA LYS A 69 -18.93 -4.98 -11.32
C LYS A 69 -18.62 -3.49 -11.57
N GLU A 70 -17.86 -2.89 -10.68
CA GLU A 70 -17.47 -1.48 -10.71
C GLU A 70 -16.06 -1.31 -10.13
N ASN A 71 -15.50 -0.11 -10.29
CA ASN A 71 -14.19 0.19 -9.74
C ASN A 71 -14.29 0.49 -8.24
N TYR A 72 -13.96 -0.51 -7.42
CA TYR A 72 -13.98 -0.42 -5.96
C TYR A 72 -12.78 0.30 -5.33
N GLY A 73 -11.83 0.78 -6.12
CA GLY A 73 -10.55 1.27 -5.61
C GLY A 73 -9.66 0.16 -5.06
N PHE A 74 -8.49 0.55 -4.55
CA PHE A 74 -7.44 -0.38 -4.16
C PHE A 74 -7.79 -1.19 -2.91
N ALA A 75 -8.27 -0.56 -1.85
CA ALA A 75 -8.54 -1.24 -0.58
C ALA A 75 -9.61 -2.34 -0.72
N LYS A 76 -10.77 -2.01 -1.28
CA LYS A 76 -11.87 -2.97 -1.47
C LYS A 76 -11.56 -4.00 -2.56
N GLY A 77 -10.88 -3.62 -3.65
CA GLY A 77 -10.38 -4.57 -4.65
C GLY A 77 -9.42 -5.61 -4.06
N SER A 78 -8.45 -5.15 -3.26
CA SER A 78 -7.49 -6.02 -2.57
C SER A 78 -8.19 -6.91 -1.53
N ASN A 79 -9.16 -6.36 -0.78
CA ASN A 79 -9.97 -7.14 0.16
C ASN A 79 -10.78 -8.25 -0.54
N THR A 80 -11.31 -8.01 -1.74
CA THR A 80 -11.98 -9.05 -2.55
C THR A 80 -11.01 -10.19 -2.85
N GLY A 81 -9.79 -9.89 -3.27
CA GLY A 81 -8.75 -10.89 -3.53
C GLY A 81 -8.33 -11.66 -2.27
N ILE A 82 -8.12 -10.97 -1.14
CA ILE A 82 -7.80 -11.59 0.14
C ILE A 82 -8.91 -12.56 0.57
N LYS A 83 -10.17 -12.11 0.57
CA LYS A 83 -11.33 -12.95 0.95
C LYS A 83 -11.43 -14.20 0.07
N TYR A 84 -11.23 -14.05 -1.23
CA TYR A 84 -11.19 -15.19 -2.16
C TYR A 84 -10.06 -16.15 -1.80
N ALA A 85 -8.85 -15.64 -1.56
CA ALA A 85 -7.69 -16.47 -1.24
C ALA A 85 -7.82 -17.21 0.10
N ILE A 86 -8.43 -16.58 1.11
CA ILE A 86 -8.79 -17.24 2.38
C ILE A 86 -9.72 -18.42 2.10
N LYS A 87 -10.80 -18.19 1.35
CA LYS A 87 -11.83 -19.22 1.08
C LYS A 87 -11.31 -20.34 0.19
N LYS A 88 -10.57 -20.01 -0.87
CA LYS A 88 -10.16 -20.96 -1.92
C LYS A 88 -8.90 -21.74 -1.56
N PHE A 89 -7.90 -21.08 -0.97
CA PHE A 89 -6.57 -21.67 -0.74
C PHE A 89 -6.22 -21.84 0.74
N LYS A 90 -7.00 -21.24 1.64
CA LYS A 90 -6.64 -21.10 3.07
C LYS A 90 -5.24 -20.47 3.22
N ALA A 91 -4.92 -19.50 2.36
CA ALA A 91 -3.58 -18.91 2.23
C ALA A 91 -3.01 -18.45 3.59
N ASP A 92 -1.76 -18.79 3.89
CA ASP A 92 -1.07 -18.40 5.14
C ASP A 92 -0.55 -16.95 5.06
N TYR A 93 -0.22 -16.50 3.85
CA TYR A 93 0.22 -15.15 3.55
C TYR A 93 -0.51 -14.55 2.35
N PHE A 94 -0.68 -13.23 2.37
CA PHE A 94 -1.18 -12.44 1.24
C PHE A 94 -0.11 -11.45 0.81
N PHE A 95 0.23 -11.42 -0.46
CA PHE A 95 1.18 -10.46 -1.01
C PHE A 95 0.44 -9.48 -1.90
N LEU A 96 0.13 -8.29 -1.38
CA LEU A 96 -0.43 -7.23 -2.21
C LEU A 96 0.67 -6.70 -3.11
N LEU A 97 0.42 -6.70 -4.41
CA LEU A 97 1.38 -6.33 -5.43
C LEU A 97 0.70 -5.45 -6.46
N ASN A 98 1.29 -4.29 -6.73
CA ASN A 98 0.79 -3.44 -7.80
C ASN A 98 0.99 -4.08 -9.18
N ASN A 99 0.06 -3.81 -10.09
CA ASN A 99 0.05 -4.31 -11.46
C ASN A 99 1.20 -3.75 -12.34
N ASP A 100 1.82 -2.65 -11.96
CA ASP A 100 2.92 -1.96 -12.63
C ASP A 100 4.30 -2.28 -12.02
N THR A 101 4.50 -3.54 -11.62
CA THR A 101 5.73 -4.03 -10.98
C THR A 101 6.44 -5.09 -11.82
N GLU A 102 7.74 -5.27 -11.55
CA GLU A 102 8.52 -6.43 -11.98
C GLU A 102 9.21 -7.04 -10.75
N VAL A 103 8.83 -8.29 -10.45
CA VAL A 103 9.27 -9.02 -9.26
C VAL A 103 10.58 -9.75 -9.56
N ARG A 104 11.65 -9.42 -8.82
CA ARG A 104 12.92 -10.15 -8.98
C ARG A 104 12.82 -11.58 -8.46
N LYS A 105 13.72 -12.43 -8.97
CA LYS A 105 13.82 -13.86 -8.62
C LYS A 105 13.84 -14.05 -7.09
N ASN A 106 13.02 -14.99 -6.60
CA ASN A 106 12.91 -15.35 -5.18
C ASN A 106 12.45 -14.25 -4.21
N ALA A 107 12.08 -13.04 -4.66
CA ALA A 107 11.71 -11.95 -3.75
C ALA A 107 10.59 -12.35 -2.77
N ILE A 108 9.49 -12.91 -3.27
CA ILE A 108 8.37 -13.36 -2.42
C ILE A 108 8.79 -14.50 -1.49
N LYS A 109 9.54 -15.48 -2.01
CA LYS A 109 10.07 -16.60 -1.22
C LYS A 109 10.87 -16.11 -0.02
N ASN A 110 11.83 -15.22 -0.25
CA ASN A 110 12.75 -14.75 0.79
C ASN A 110 12.00 -13.94 1.87
N MET A 111 11.04 -13.09 1.47
CA MET A 111 10.18 -12.38 2.45
C MET A 111 9.34 -13.33 3.29
N VAL A 112 8.82 -14.41 2.69
CA VAL A 112 8.04 -15.42 3.43
C VAL A 112 8.93 -16.22 4.37
N GLU A 113 10.14 -16.60 3.95
CA GLU A 113 11.12 -17.27 4.81
C GLU A 113 11.52 -16.39 6.00
N PHE A 114 11.71 -15.09 5.77
CA PHE A 114 11.94 -14.13 6.83
C PHE A 114 10.74 -14.02 7.78
N ALA A 115 9.52 -13.88 7.27
CA ALA A 115 8.31 -13.82 8.10
C ALA A 115 8.12 -15.09 8.94
N GLU A 116 8.38 -16.27 8.37
CA GLU A 116 8.33 -17.56 9.07
C GLU A 116 9.38 -17.71 10.18
N SER A 117 10.48 -16.96 10.10
CA SER A 117 11.52 -16.93 11.13
C SER A 117 11.15 -16.02 12.32
N ARG A 118 10.10 -15.19 12.18
CA ARG A 118 9.73 -14.15 13.14
C ARG A 118 8.24 -14.16 13.46
N LYS A 119 7.89 -14.60 14.67
CA LYS A 119 6.48 -14.62 15.12
C LYS A 119 5.84 -13.23 15.13
N ASP A 120 6.63 -12.19 15.40
CA ASP A 120 6.21 -10.79 15.47
C ASP A 120 6.11 -10.11 14.10
N ALA A 121 6.57 -10.73 13.01
CA ALA A 121 6.47 -10.16 11.66
C ALA A 121 5.04 -10.27 11.12
N GLY A 122 4.25 -9.21 11.29
CA GLY A 122 2.90 -9.13 10.72
C GLY A 122 2.91 -8.71 9.26
N ILE A 123 3.80 -7.76 8.92
CA ILE A 123 3.97 -7.23 7.56
C ILE A 123 5.45 -7.18 7.19
N VAL A 124 5.76 -7.58 5.96
CA VAL A 124 7.10 -7.48 5.37
C VAL A 124 7.00 -6.77 4.03
N GLY A 125 7.75 -5.67 3.87
CA GLY A 125 7.96 -5.00 2.59
C GLY A 125 9.38 -5.22 2.09
N CYS A 126 9.60 -4.90 0.83
CA CYS A 126 10.88 -5.10 0.14
C CYS A 126 11.50 -3.77 -0.28
N LYS A 127 12.71 -3.81 -0.85
CA LYS A 127 13.29 -2.67 -1.56
C LYS A 127 12.50 -2.45 -2.86
N LEU A 128 11.99 -1.23 -3.05
CA LEU A 128 11.43 -0.81 -4.32
C LEU A 128 12.41 0.10 -5.04
N LEU A 129 12.61 -0.17 -6.32
CA LEU A 129 13.44 0.64 -7.20
C LEU A 129 12.56 1.25 -8.31
N TYR A 130 12.88 2.48 -8.70
CA TYR A 130 12.41 3.02 -9.97
C TYR A 130 13.10 2.29 -11.13
N PRO A 131 12.52 2.34 -12.34
CA PRO A 131 13.27 2.03 -13.55
C PRO A 131 14.54 2.88 -13.59
N GLY A 132 15.70 2.25 -13.79
CA GLY A 132 17.01 2.92 -13.70
C GLY A 132 17.74 2.75 -12.36
N GLY A 133 17.15 2.08 -11.37
CA GLY A 133 17.87 1.57 -10.19
C GLY A 133 17.93 2.50 -8.98
N LYS A 134 17.45 3.75 -9.09
CA LYS A 134 17.24 4.62 -7.92
C LYS A 134 16.25 4.01 -6.95
N ILE A 135 16.49 4.22 -5.66
CA ILE A 135 15.60 3.73 -4.61
C ILE A 135 14.30 4.54 -4.64
N GLN A 136 13.19 3.82 -4.65
CA GLN A 136 11.86 4.39 -4.49
C GLN A 136 11.39 4.22 -3.05
N HIS A 137 11.70 3.09 -2.42
CA HIS A 137 11.28 2.80 -1.06
C HIS A 137 12.19 1.79 -0.36
N ALA A 138 12.71 2.18 0.80
CA ALA A 138 13.43 1.32 1.73
C ALA A 138 12.75 1.24 3.11
N GLY A 139 11.42 1.23 3.11
CA GLY A 139 10.59 1.39 4.29
C GLY A 139 10.13 2.84 4.52
N GLY A 140 9.16 3.01 5.41
CA GLY A 140 8.52 4.28 5.68
C GLY A 140 8.62 4.70 7.14
N TRP A 141 8.59 6.01 7.38
CA TRP A 141 8.56 6.61 8.71
C TRP A 141 7.33 7.49 8.90
N ILE A 142 6.86 7.58 10.15
CA ILE A 142 5.73 8.41 10.54
C ILE A 142 6.12 9.18 11.80
N LYS A 143 5.97 10.50 11.74
CA LYS A 143 6.28 11.46 12.81
C LYS A 143 5.11 12.43 12.98
N PRO A 144 5.03 13.16 14.09
CA PRO A 144 3.96 14.14 14.31
C PRO A 144 3.87 15.20 13.19
N TYR A 145 5.01 15.53 12.58
CA TYR A 145 5.13 16.54 11.53
C TYR A 145 5.03 15.97 10.09
N GLY A 146 4.80 14.66 9.93
CA GLY A 146 4.63 14.09 8.59
C GLY A 146 5.05 12.63 8.48
N MET A 147 5.08 12.13 7.25
CA MET A 147 5.54 10.79 6.93
C MET A 147 6.37 10.79 5.66
N GLY A 148 7.15 9.76 5.42
CA GLY A 148 7.98 9.69 4.23
C GLY A 148 8.59 8.32 4.00
N HIS A 149 9.29 8.21 2.87
CA HIS A 149 9.93 6.98 2.42
C HIS A 149 11.44 7.13 2.58
N TYR A 150 12.07 6.16 3.24
CA TYR A 150 13.53 6.06 3.28
C TYR A 150 14.06 5.77 1.87
N GLY A 151 15.15 6.45 1.49
CA GLY A 151 15.84 6.23 0.23
C GLY A 151 15.18 6.82 -1.02
N ASN A 152 14.04 7.48 -0.93
CA ASN A 152 13.34 7.94 -2.13
C ASN A 152 14.21 8.89 -2.97
N ASN A 153 14.38 8.55 -4.26
CA ASN A 153 15.24 9.21 -5.25
C ASN A 153 16.75 9.14 -4.98
N GLU A 154 17.20 8.44 -3.94
CA GLU A 154 18.62 8.20 -3.71
C GLU A 154 19.16 7.12 -4.67
N GLU A 155 20.45 7.21 -4.99
CA GLU A 155 21.17 6.12 -5.64
C GLU A 155 21.30 4.91 -4.69
N ASP A 156 21.13 3.69 -5.19
CA ASP A 156 21.32 2.48 -4.38
C ASP A 156 22.82 2.13 -4.27
N LYS A 157 23.48 2.68 -3.25
CA LYS A 157 24.88 2.39 -2.90
C LYS A 157 24.98 1.32 -1.81
N GLY A 158 23.88 0.61 -1.51
CA GLY A 158 23.81 -0.36 -0.41
C GLY A 158 23.55 0.24 0.97
N GLN A 159 23.28 1.54 1.07
CA GLN A 159 23.05 2.25 2.34
C GLN A 159 21.79 1.78 3.09
N TYR A 160 20.86 1.13 2.38
CA TYR A 160 19.70 0.45 2.94
C TYR A 160 19.82 -1.08 2.85
N GLY A 161 21.01 -1.64 3.05
CA GLY A 161 21.29 -3.08 2.98
C GLY A 161 20.90 -3.90 4.22
N LYS A 162 20.32 -3.28 5.26
CA LYS A 162 19.99 -3.96 6.53
C LYS A 162 18.48 -4.13 6.72
N ILE A 163 18.09 -5.29 7.25
CA ILE A 163 16.72 -5.53 7.73
C ILE A 163 16.40 -4.52 8.83
N LYS A 164 15.22 -3.90 8.76
CA LYS A 164 14.84 -2.84 9.70
C LYS A 164 13.36 -2.91 10.07
N GLU A 165 13.04 -2.68 11.34
CA GLU A 165 11.67 -2.37 11.75
C GLU A 165 11.33 -0.93 11.31
N VAL A 166 10.19 -0.77 10.64
CA VAL A 166 9.77 0.51 10.04
C VAL A 166 8.33 0.85 10.45
N ASP A 167 7.92 2.10 10.26
CA ASP A 167 6.56 2.51 10.65
C ASP A 167 5.50 1.98 9.66
N TYR A 168 5.84 1.91 8.38
CA TYR A 168 5.02 1.34 7.32
C TYR A 168 5.88 0.87 6.12
N VAL A 169 5.26 0.10 5.22
CA VAL A 169 5.78 -0.18 3.87
C VAL A 169 4.67 0.12 2.85
N THR A 170 5.01 0.38 1.58
CA THR A 170 3.99 0.80 0.59
C THR A 170 3.11 -0.35 0.13
N GLY A 171 1.88 -0.03 -0.29
CA GLY A 171 0.94 -1.01 -0.87
C GLY A 171 1.40 -1.62 -2.20
N ALA A 172 2.52 -1.16 -2.76
CA ALA A 172 3.06 -1.68 -4.01
C ALA A 172 3.69 -3.07 -3.88
N ALA A 173 4.19 -3.42 -2.69
CA ALA A 173 4.76 -4.73 -2.38
C ALA A 173 4.66 -4.99 -0.86
N PHE A 174 3.60 -5.70 -0.46
CA PHE A 174 3.14 -5.71 0.92
C PHE A 174 2.75 -7.13 1.34
N LEU A 175 3.68 -7.86 1.96
CA LEU A 175 3.44 -9.23 2.45
C LEU A 175 2.75 -9.17 3.82
N ILE A 176 1.63 -9.86 3.95
CA ILE A 176 0.76 -9.85 5.12
C ILE A 176 0.59 -11.26 5.66
N LYS A 177 0.83 -11.43 6.96
CA LYS A 177 0.53 -12.68 7.67
C LYS A 177 -0.97 -12.82 7.90
N ARG A 178 -1.55 -13.98 7.59
CA ARG A 178 -3.00 -14.23 7.76
C ARG A 178 -3.50 -14.03 9.18
N GLU A 179 -2.76 -14.56 10.15
CA GLU A 179 -3.08 -14.44 11.59
C GLU A 179 -3.30 -12.97 12.00
N MET A 180 -2.52 -12.05 11.42
CA MET A 180 -2.69 -10.62 11.66
C MET A 180 -4.01 -10.10 11.10
N ILE A 181 -4.41 -10.50 9.88
CA ILE A 181 -5.72 -10.13 9.30
C ILE A 181 -6.86 -10.67 10.17
N GLU A 182 -6.74 -11.90 10.66
CA GLU A 182 -7.75 -12.50 11.54
C GLU A 182 -7.88 -11.70 12.86
N LYS A 183 -6.77 -11.14 13.35
CA LYS A 183 -6.75 -10.28 14.56
C LYS A 183 -7.25 -8.86 14.31
N ILE A 184 -6.78 -8.17 13.26
CA ILE A 184 -7.01 -6.72 13.07
C ILE A 184 -8.06 -6.37 12.00
N GLY A 185 -8.58 -7.38 11.30
CA GLY A 185 -9.45 -7.23 10.15
C GLY A 185 -8.69 -6.85 8.87
N LEU A 186 -9.44 -6.56 7.80
CA LEU A 186 -8.94 -6.25 6.48
C LEU A 186 -8.51 -4.77 6.32
N LEU A 187 -8.13 -4.35 5.11
CA LEU A 187 -7.92 -2.93 4.78
C LEU A 187 -9.22 -2.15 4.99
N ASP A 188 -9.10 -0.89 5.44
CA ASP A 188 -10.26 -0.03 5.67
C ASP A 188 -10.72 0.57 4.34
N GLU A 189 -11.82 0.05 3.80
CA GLU A 189 -12.35 0.36 2.46
C GLU A 189 -12.78 1.84 2.29
N VAL A 190 -12.86 2.61 3.38
CA VAL A 190 -13.15 4.06 3.32
C VAL A 190 -11.94 4.87 2.83
N PHE A 191 -10.73 4.31 2.95
CA PHE A 191 -9.57 4.81 2.19
C PHE A 191 -9.72 4.42 0.73
N SER A 192 -10.49 5.23 0.02
CA SER A 192 -10.87 5.02 -1.37
C SER A 192 -10.71 6.31 -2.17
N PRO A 193 -10.35 6.22 -3.46
CA PRO A 193 -9.99 4.98 -4.20
C PRO A 193 -8.54 4.49 -3.98
N PHE A 194 -7.69 5.28 -3.35
CA PHE A 194 -6.27 5.00 -3.09
C PHE A 194 -5.72 5.93 -2.00
N PHE A 195 -4.50 5.67 -1.56
CA PHE A 195 -3.74 6.38 -0.50
C PHE A 195 -4.21 6.14 0.93
N ARG A 196 -3.23 5.80 1.78
CA ARG A 196 -3.28 5.70 3.25
C ARG A 196 -3.95 4.44 3.79
N GLU A 197 -4.55 3.60 2.96
CA GLU A 197 -5.08 2.30 3.36
C GLU A 197 -4.00 1.39 3.95
N GLU A 198 -2.82 1.37 3.34
CA GLU A 198 -1.67 0.58 3.78
C GLU A 198 -1.05 1.16 5.05
N VAL A 199 -1.02 2.49 5.16
CA VAL A 199 -0.47 3.20 6.33
C VAL A 199 -1.36 2.98 7.54
N ASP A 200 -2.68 3.07 7.38
CA ASP A 200 -3.66 2.73 8.42
C ASP A 200 -3.52 1.27 8.86
N PHE A 201 -3.31 0.37 7.91
CA PHE A 201 -3.14 -1.05 8.18
C PHE A 201 -1.86 -1.32 8.99
N CYS A 202 -0.74 -0.68 8.67
CA CYS A 202 0.48 -0.73 9.48
C CYS A 202 0.28 -0.15 10.88
N PHE A 203 -0.49 0.95 11.03
CA PHE A 203 -0.84 1.48 12.36
C PHE A 203 -1.61 0.47 13.21
N ARG A 204 -2.60 -0.20 12.62
CA ARG A 204 -3.40 -1.22 13.32
C ARG A 204 -2.56 -2.45 13.68
N ALA A 205 -1.70 -2.90 12.78
CA ALA A 205 -0.77 -4.00 13.03
C ALA A 205 0.17 -3.71 14.21
N ARG A 206 0.78 -2.53 14.23
CA ARG A 206 1.67 -2.10 15.33
C ARG A 206 0.94 -1.98 16.66
N LYS A 207 -0.27 -1.42 16.65
CA LYS A 207 -1.11 -1.32 17.85
C LYS A 207 -1.56 -2.68 18.39
N SER A 208 -1.56 -3.74 17.58
CA SER A 208 -1.91 -5.10 18.01
C SER A 208 -0.70 -5.99 18.35
N GLY A 209 0.51 -5.40 18.39
CA GLY A 209 1.76 -6.06 18.78
C GLY A 209 2.57 -6.65 17.63
N TYR A 210 2.11 -6.53 16.38
CA TYR A 210 2.90 -6.95 15.22
C TYR A 210 3.88 -5.87 14.78
N LYS A 211 5.01 -6.30 14.24
CA LYS A 211 6.03 -5.45 13.65
C LYS A 211 5.91 -5.40 12.14
N ILE A 212 6.38 -4.29 11.59
CA ILE A 212 6.50 -4.07 10.14
C ILE A 212 7.99 -4.09 9.82
N PHE A 213 8.39 -4.95 8.90
CA PHE A 213 9.79 -5.07 8.51
C PHE A 213 10.02 -4.62 7.07
N TYR A 214 11.09 -3.87 6.88
CA TYR A 214 11.74 -3.70 5.61
C TYR A 214 12.80 -4.81 5.43
N PHE A 215 12.70 -5.56 4.34
CA PHE A 215 13.59 -6.66 4.00
C PHE A 215 14.36 -6.35 2.69
N PRO A 216 15.65 -5.95 2.77
CA PRO A 216 16.40 -5.39 1.65
C PRO A 216 16.88 -6.40 0.61
N GLU A 217 16.97 -7.68 0.98
CA GLU A 217 17.41 -8.76 0.08
C GLU A 217 16.32 -9.14 -0.94
N SER A 218 15.09 -8.65 -0.74
CA SER A 218 14.04 -8.72 -1.75
C SER A 218 13.91 -7.38 -2.43
N THR A 219 13.88 -7.40 -3.76
CA THR A 219 13.82 -6.19 -4.58
C THR A 219 12.75 -6.34 -5.66
N ILE A 220 11.98 -5.28 -5.87
CA ILE A 220 10.97 -5.18 -6.93
C ILE A 220 11.17 -3.86 -7.66
N ILE A 221 11.09 -3.88 -8.98
CA ILE A 221 11.07 -2.67 -9.80
C ILE A 221 9.61 -2.23 -9.88
N HIS A 222 9.32 -0.97 -9.53
CA HIS A 222 7.98 -0.42 -9.58
C HIS A 222 7.97 0.75 -10.57
N TYR A 223 7.27 0.56 -11.68
CA TYR A 223 7.27 1.49 -12.82
C TYR A 223 6.47 2.76 -12.55
N THR A 224 5.64 2.79 -11.51
CA THR A 224 4.80 3.94 -11.12
C THR A 224 4.15 4.56 -12.35
N SER A 225 3.19 3.83 -12.89
CA SER A 225 2.48 4.16 -14.14
C SER A 225 2.21 5.67 -14.29
N GLU A 226 2.63 6.23 -15.43
CA GLU A 226 2.32 7.61 -15.84
C GLU A 226 0.81 7.88 -15.91
N SER A 227 -0.04 6.84 -15.92
CA SER A 227 -1.50 6.94 -15.88
C SER A 227 -2.03 7.61 -14.62
N ILE A 228 -1.37 7.45 -13.46
CA ILE A 228 -1.72 8.21 -12.24
C ILE A 228 -1.20 9.67 -12.33
N ARG A 229 -0.19 9.93 -13.16
CA ARG A 229 0.29 11.29 -13.47
C ARG A 229 -0.68 12.05 -14.38
N LYS A 230 -1.41 11.33 -15.25
CA LYS A 230 -2.42 11.88 -16.18
C LYS A 230 -3.83 12.05 -15.60
N ARG A 231 -4.15 11.45 -14.44
CA ARG A 231 -5.43 11.74 -13.75
C ARG A 231 -5.38 13.13 -13.13
N GLN A 232 -6.30 13.98 -13.58
CA GLN A 232 -6.56 15.36 -13.14
C GLN A 232 -6.03 15.62 -11.73
N GLY A 233 -4.95 16.42 -11.64
CA GLY A 233 -4.22 16.65 -10.40
C GLY A 233 -5.10 17.06 -9.22
N PHE A 234 -6.21 17.75 -9.49
CA PHE A 234 -7.19 18.17 -8.49
C PHE A 234 -7.82 17.02 -7.71
N TYR A 235 -8.42 16.02 -8.40
CA TYR A 235 -9.09 14.90 -7.74
C TYR A 235 -8.08 14.05 -6.96
N ARG A 236 -6.90 13.82 -7.53
CA ARG A 236 -5.82 13.10 -6.86
C ARG A 236 -5.37 13.82 -5.57
N PHE A 237 -5.22 15.14 -5.63
CA PHE A 237 -4.85 15.96 -4.48
C PHE A 237 -5.97 15.96 -3.42
N PHE A 238 -7.23 16.10 -3.81
CA PHE A 238 -8.38 15.97 -2.92
C PHE A 238 -8.39 14.62 -2.17
N VAL A 239 -8.23 13.50 -2.89
CA VAL A 239 -8.20 12.16 -2.28
C VAL A 239 -7.03 12.03 -1.31
N PHE A 240 -5.85 12.54 -1.67
CA PHE A 240 -4.68 12.54 -0.81
C PHE A 240 -4.92 13.30 0.49
N GLU A 241 -5.43 14.53 0.41
CA GLU A 241 -5.72 15.36 1.59
C GLU A 241 -6.82 14.76 2.46
N LYS A 242 -7.95 14.35 1.85
CA LYS A 242 -9.06 13.69 2.55
C LYS A 242 -8.58 12.48 3.35
N ASN A 243 -7.78 11.62 2.71
CA ASN A 243 -7.27 10.41 3.36
C ASN A 243 -6.16 10.72 4.38
N ARG A 244 -5.34 11.77 4.18
CA ARG A 244 -4.38 12.26 5.18
C ARG A 244 -5.09 12.68 6.47
N ILE A 245 -6.12 13.52 6.36
CA ILE A 245 -6.89 14.02 7.51
C ILE A 245 -7.56 12.83 8.22
N ARG A 246 -8.26 11.96 7.47
CA ARG A 246 -8.88 10.76 8.06
C ARG A 246 -7.87 9.89 8.82
N LEU A 247 -6.70 9.64 8.24
CA LEU A 247 -5.65 8.84 8.88
C LEU A 247 -5.20 9.46 10.19
N ALA A 248 -4.99 10.78 10.22
CA ALA A 248 -4.59 11.52 11.42
C ALA A 248 -5.64 11.36 12.52
N PHE A 249 -6.92 11.63 12.22
CA PHE A 249 -8.01 11.48 13.20
C PHE A 249 -8.18 10.04 13.69
N LEU A 250 -7.95 9.03 12.84
CA LEU A 250 -8.02 7.63 13.27
C LEU A 250 -6.87 7.21 14.19
N ASN A 251 -5.65 7.73 13.98
CA ASN A 251 -4.46 7.12 14.54
C ASN A 251 -3.63 8.01 15.47
N PHE A 252 -3.60 9.33 15.27
CA PHE A 252 -2.72 10.25 15.99
C PHE A 252 -3.37 10.72 17.30
N PRO A 253 -2.60 11.12 18.32
CA PRO A 253 -3.15 11.79 19.52
C PRO A 253 -4.02 12.99 19.14
N LEU A 254 -5.17 13.15 19.81
CA LEU A 254 -6.11 14.25 19.51
C LEU A 254 -5.45 15.62 19.73
N ALA A 255 -4.58 15.73 20.74
CA ALA A 255 -3.80 16.93 21.04
C ALA A 255 -2.90 17.37 19.87
N TRP A 256 -2.55 16.46 18.96
CA TRP A 256 -1.71 16.78 17.81
C TRP A 256 -2.51 17.21 16.58
N LEU A 257 -3.82 16.98 16.54
CA LEU A 257 -4.62 17.20 15.34
C LEU A 257 -4.76 18.68 15.00
N ILE A 258 -5.07 19.53 15.97
CA ILE A 258 -5.24 20.98 15.72
C ILE A 258 -3.92 21.62 15.26
N PRO A 259 -2.77 21.43 15.96
CA PRO A 259 -1.49 21.97 15.48
C PRO A 259 -1.07 21.40 14.14
N PHE A 260 -1.35 20.11 13.89
CA PHE A 260 -1.01 19.45 12.63
C PHE A 260 -1.82 19.99 11.45
N GLU A 261 -3.13 20.20 11.61
CA GLU A 261 -3.94 20.77 10.53
C GLU A 261 -3.59 22.24 10.28
N ILE A 262 -3.33 23.03 11.33
CA ILE A 262 -2.80 24.41 11.18
C ILE A 262 -1.48 24.40 10.42
N ALA A 263 -0.53 23.53 10.81
CA ALA A 263 0.76 23.40 10.13
C ALA A 263 0.61 22.93 8.67
N SER A 264 -0.34 22.03 8.39
CA SER A 264 -0.62 21.54 7.04
C SER A 264 -1.15 22.65 6.13
N LEU A 265 -2.06 23.48 6.65
CA LEU A 265 -2.58 24.64 5.93
C LEU A 265 -1.46 25.67 5.73
N ALA A 266 -0.69 25.98 6.77
CA ALA A 266 0.47 26.88 6.70
C ALA A 266 1.52 26.39 5.67
N PHE A 267 1.72 25.09 5.53
CA PHE A 267 2.61 24.53 4.53
C PHE A 267 2.14 24.82 3.09
N ILE A 268 0.83 24.82 2.83
CA ILE A 268 0.28 25.25 1.53
C ILE A 268 0.66 26.71 1.24
N PHE A 269 0.62 27.59 2.25
CA PHE A 269 1.07 28.98 2.12
C PHE A 269 2.58 29.10 1.87
N ILE A 270 3.42 28.29 2.52
CA ILE A 270 4.88 28.33 2.34
C ILE A 270 5.30 27.77 0.98
N SER A 271 4.61 26.73 0.49
CA SER A 271 4.84 26.14 -0.83
C SER A 271 4.57 27.09 -2.01
N LYS A 272 3.94 28.24 -1.75
CA LYS A 272 3.79 29.36 -2.69
C LYS A 272 5.12 30.03 -3.06
N ARG A 273 6.16 29.89 -2.22
CA ARG A 273 7.39 30.71 -2.32
C ARG A 273 8.55 30.06 -3.09
N ASP A 274 8.40 28.82 -3.56
CA ASP A 274 9.53 28.09 -4.16
C ASP A 274 9.04 27.13 -5.26
N GLU A 275 8.67 27.66 -6.43
CA GLU A 275 8.20 26.89 -7.60
C GLU A 275 9.26 25.91 -8.13
N ASN A 276 10.53 26.13 -7.79
CA ASN A 276 11.67 25.30 -8.20
C ASN A 276 11.99 24.17 -7.20
N LYS A 277 11.44 24.20 -5.98
CA LYS A 277 11.62 23.14 -5.00
C LYS A 277 10.51 22.10 -5.13
N LYS A 278 10.87 20.92 -5.64
CA LYS A 278 10.12 19.66 -5.47
C LYS A 278 10.10 19.22 -4.01
N PHE A 279 9.61 20.05 -3.10
CA PHE A 279 9.42 19.70 -1.69
C PHE A 279 8.00 19.17 -1.51
N GLY A 280 7.85 17.88 -1.80
CA GLY A 280 6.66 17.11 -1.47
C GLY A 280 7.01 16.03 -0.46
N ILE A 281 6.19 15.91 0.59
CA ILE A 281 6.04 14.64 1.30
C ILE A 281 5.45 13.65 0.28
N GLY A 282 6.34 12.93 -0.40
CA GLY A 282 6.04 12.15 -1.60
C GLY A 282 5.92 13.05 -2.84
N ASN A 283 6.31 12.52 -4.00
CA ASN A 283 6.28 13.20 -5.30
C ASN A 283 4.85 13.55 -5.82
N LEU A 284 3.91 13.93 -4.96
CA LEU A 284 2.63 14.53 -5.36
C LEU A 284 2.83 16.02 -5.62
N ALA A 285 3.61 16.34 -6.64
CA ALA A 285 3.65 17.69 -7.20
C ALA A 285 2.31 17.94 -7.92
N PHE A 286 1.39 18.61 -7.25
CA PHE A 286 0.25 19.23 -7.90
C PHE A 286 0.66 20.63 -8.35
N ASN A 287 0.83 20.83 -9.66
CA ASN A 287 1.20 22.12 -10.27
C ASN A 287 -0.01 23.05 -10.46
N GLY A 288 -0.83 23.21 -9.43
CA GLY A 288 -1.88 24.25 -9.45
C GLY A 288 -1.48 25.46 -8.62
N ASP A 289 -2.02 26.60 -9.02
CA ASP A 289 -1.84 27.87 -8.32
C ASP A 289 -2.40 27.78 -6.90
N PHE A 290 -1.82 28.57 -6.01
CA PHE A 290 -2.13 28.58 -4.57
C PHE A 290 -3.64 28.60 -4.24
N PRO A 291 -4.49 29.44 -4.89
CA PRO A 291 -5.93 29.46 -4.59
C PRO A 291 -6.60 28.11 -4.80
N VAL A 292 -6.18 27.37 -5.82
CA VAL A 292 -6.79 26.08 -6.15
C VAL A 292 -6.35 24.99 -5.16
N LYS A 293 -5.07 25.00 -4.75
CA LYS A 293 -4.57 24.13 -3.68
C LYS A 293 -5.31 24.36 -2.37
N LEU A 294 -5.51 25.63 -2.00
CA LEU A 294 -6.24 25.99 -0.79
C LEU A 294 -7.70 25.55 -0.87
N ALA A 295 -8.39 25.83 -1.98
CA ALA A 295 -9.79 25.43 -2.17
C ALA A 295 -9.99 23.91 -2.07
N ILE A 296 -9.11 23.12 -2.69
CA ILE A 296 -9.18 21.65 -2.62
C ILE A 296 -8.86 21.14 -1.21
N SER A 297 -7.89 21.74 -0.53
CA SER A 297 -7.58 21.38 0.85
C SER A 297 -8.78 21.67 1.76
N LEU A 298 -9.39 22.86 1.67
CA LEU A 298 -10.59 23.22 2.42
C LEU A 298 -11.75 22.26 2.11
N TRP A 299 -11.94 21.90 0.84
CA TRP A 299 -12.95 20.91 0.45
C TRP A 299 -12.70 19.54 1.09
N ALA A 300 -11.45 19.07 1.12
CA ALA A 300 -11.07 17.83 1.78
C ALA A 300 -11.31 17.87 3.30
N HIS A 301 -11.07 19.02 3.96
CA HIS A 301 -11.39 19.23 5.37
C HIS A 301 -12.89 19.14 5.62
N LEU A 302 -13.69 19.93 4.89
CA LEU A 302 -15.15 19.92 5.02
C LEU A 302 -15.72 18.51 4.78
N PHE A 303 -15.26 17.83 3.73
CA PHE A 303 -15.66 16.46 3.43
C PHE A 303 -15.37 15.50 4.60
N THR A 304 -14.19 15.63 5.21
CA THR A 304 -13.75 14.73 6.29
C THR A 304 -14.44 15.07 7.61
N PHE A 305 -14.61 16.36 7.92
CA PHE A 305 -15.26 16.83 9.15
C PHE A 305 -16.76 16.55 9.17
N ALA A 306 -17.44 16.59 8.01
CA ALA A 306 -18.81 16.10 7.90
C ALA A 306 -18.97 14.62 8.30
N ARG A 307 -17.87 13.84 8.32
CA ARG A 307 -17.83 12.42 8.72
C ARG A 307 -17.08 12.22 10.04
N LEU A 308 -16.78 13.29 10.77
CA LEU A 308 -16.01 13.21 12.01
C LEU A 308 -16.66 12.31 13.07
N PRO A 309 -18.00 12.31 13.28
CA PRO A 309 -18.63 11.39 14.21
C PRO A 309 -18.36 9.92 13.88
N GLU A 310 -18.43 9.52 12.60
CA GLU A 310 -18.11 8.16 12.14
C GLU A 310 -16.63 7.83 12.41
N ILE A 311 -15.72 8.76 12.09
CA ILE A 311 -14.29 8.59 12.27
C ILE A 311 -13.94 8.41 13.76
N LEU A 312 -14.50 9.24 14.63
CA LEU A 312 -14.28 9.17 16.08
C LEU A 312 -14.88 7.89 16.65
N ASN A 313 -16.10 7.52 16.28
CA ASN A 313 -16.70 6.25 16.69
C ASN A 313 -15.79 5.06 16.28
N LYS A 314 -15.29 5.05 15.04
CA LYS A 314 -14.34 4.03 14.57
C LYS A 314 -13.05 4.01 15.37
N ARG A 315 -12.48 5.19 15.70
CA ARG A 315 -11.30 5.32 16.55
C ARG A 315 -11.51 4.69 17.92
N PHE A 316 -12.63 4.99 18.58
CA PHE A 316 -12.95 4.45 19.91
C PHE A 316 -13.18 2.93 19.87
N ASN A 317 -13.90 2.43 18.87
CA ASN A 317 -14.14 0.99 18.72
C ASN A 317 -12.85 0.21 18.43
N ARG A 318 -11.91 0.78 17.68
CA ARG A 318 -10.58 0.17 17.47
C ARG A 318 -9.78 0.06 18.77
N ARG A 319 -9.91 1.02 19.70
CA ARG A 319 -9.25 0.95 21.01
C ARG A 319 -9.84 -0.16 21.88
N LYS A 320 -11.16 -0.31 21.92
CA LYS A 320 -11.83 -1.35 22.73
C LYS A 320 -11.40 -2.77 22.35
N LYS A 321 -11.19 -3.05 21.05
CA LYS A 321 -10.79 -4.38 20.56
C LYS A 321 -9.34 -4.80 20.86
N ILE A 322 -8.50 -3.92 21.39
CA ILE A 322 -7.08 -4.24 21.70
C ILE A 322 -6.93 -4.76 23.14
N TRP A 323 -7.95 -4.60 23.98
CA TRP A 323 -7.91 -4.91 25.42
C TRP A 323 -8.77 -6.14 25.83
N TYR A 324 -9.05 -7.05 24.89
CA TYR A 324 -9.73 -8.31 25.16
C TYR A 324 -8.92 -9.50 24.62
#